data_AF-A0A7S1EI97-F1
#
_entry.id   AF-A0A7S1EI97-F1
#
_cell.length_a   1.000
_cell.length_b   1.000
_cell.length_c   1.000
_cell.angle_alpha   90.00
_cell.angle_beta   90.00
_cell.angle_gamma   90.00
#
_symmetry.space_group_name_H-M   'P 1'
#
loop_
_entity.id
_entity.type
_entity.pdbx_description
1 polymer ?
#
loop_
_entity_poly.entity_id
_entity_poly.type
_entity_poly.pdbx_seq_one_letter_code
_entity_poly.pdbx_strand_id
1 'polypeptide(L)'
;ALMARHPGLDWAAVEDVIYGCANQAGEDNRNVARMAALLAGLPIDVPGVTVNRLCGSGLDAVGTAARAIRAGEAGLMIAGGVESMSRAPFVMPKAESAFSRSNAVYDTTIGWRFVNKLMKAQYGVDAMPETAENVARDFGIEREAQDRMALASQTKALAAQQRGFFDREI
;
A
#
# COMPACT_ATOMS: atom_id res chain seq x y z
N ALA A 1 -16.51 12.01 0.60
CA ALA A 1 -16.98 11.33 1.82
C ALA A 1 -16.47 12.02 3.10
N LEU A 2 -15.15 12.09 3.32
CA LEU A 2 -14.58 12.72 4.52
C LEU A 2 -14.98 14.20 4.67
N MET A 3 -14.80 15.02 3.62
CA MET A 3 -15.18 16.44 3.64
C MET A 3 -16.66 16.67 3.95
N ALA A 4 -17.55 15.88 3.33
CA ALA A 4 -18.98 15.94 3.55
C ALA A 4 -19.40 15.59 5.00
N ARG A 5 -18.65 14.71 5.68
CA ARG A 5 -18.89 14.33 7.07
C ARG A 5 -18.43 15.38 8.09
N HIS A 6 -17.53 16.29 7.69
CA HIS A 6 -17.00 17.34 8.56
C HIS A 6 -17.09 18.72 7.87
N PRO A 7 -18.31 19.24 7.63
CA PRO A 7 -18.50 20.50 6.90
C PRO A 7 -18.00 21.75 7.64
N GLY A 8 -17.80 21.65 8.96
CA GLY A 8 -17.28 22.74 9.78
C GLY A 8 -15.75 22.77 9.92
N LEU A 9 -15.04 21.81 9.32
CA LEU A 9 -13.58 21.79 9.35
C LEU A 9 -13.02 22.72 8.27
N ASP A 10 -12.03 23.54 8.62
CA ASP A 10 -11.27 24.30 7.64
C ASP A 10 -10.33 23.35 6.87
N TRP A 11 -10.73 23.00 5.65
CA TRP A 11 -9.96 22.09 4.80
C TRP A 11 -8.68 22.73 4.23
N ALA A 12 -8.54 24.05 4.30
CA ALA A 12 -7.28 24.72 3.98
C ALA A 12 -6.24 24.57 5.11
N ALA A 13 -6.66 24.19 6.32
CA ALA A 13 -5.77 23.92 7.44
C ALA A 13 -5.10 22.53 7.36
N VAL A 14 -5.45 21.69 6.38
CA VAL A 14 -4.75 20.42 6.16
C VAL A 14 -3.36 20.73 5.58
N GLU A 15 -2.32 20.42 6.35
CA GLU A 15 -0.95 20.77 5.97
C GLU A 15 -0.28 19.70 5.11
N ASP A 16 -0.75 18.45 5.13
CA ASP A 16 -0.30 17.42 4.19
C ASP A 16 -1.28 16.23 4.11
N VAL A 17 -1.22 15.52 2.98
CA VAL A 17 -1.88 14.24 2.75
C VAL A 17 -0.81 13.17 2.51
N ILE A 18 -0.63 12.26 3.46
CA ILE A 18 0.35 11.18 3.35
C ILE A 18 -0.36 9.86 3.06
N TYR A 19 -0.12 9.27 1.89
CA TYR A 19 -0.73 7.99 1.52
C TYR A 19 0.33 6.92 1.23
N GLY A 20 0.14 5.74 1.81
CA GLY A 20 0.90 4.55 1.45
C GLY A 20 0.42 3.92 0.13
N CYS A 21 1.34 3.59 -0.78
CA CYS A 21 1.04 2.83 -2.00
C CYS A 21 2.27 2.04 -2.47
N ALA A 22 2.13 0.73 -2.68
CA ALA A 22 3.29 -0.14 -2.93
C ALA A 22 3.70 -0.18 -4.41
N ASN A 23 2.75 -0.03 -5.35
CA ASN A 23 3.03 -0.18 -6.78
C ASN A 23 3.45 1.14 -7.46
N GLN A 24 2.53 2.09 -7.63
CA GLN A 24 2.77 3.42 -8.24
C GLN A 24 3.20 3.40 -9.72
N ALA A 25 3.03 2.28 -10.43
CA ALA A 25 3.31 2.20 -11.86
C ALA A 25 2.05 2.42 -12.74
N GLY A 26 0.86 2.28 -12.17
CA GLY A 26 -0.43 2.32 -12.88
C GLY A 26 -1.10 3.67 -12.79
N GLU A 27 -2.42 3.70 -12.61
CA GLU A 27 -3.20 4.93 -12.39
C GLU A 27 -2.83 5.64 -11.08
N ASP A 28 -2.12 4.93 -10.20
CA ASP A 28 -1.53 5.40 -8.94
C ASP A 28 -0.13 6.04 -9.12
N ASN A 29 0.32 6.26 -10.36
CA ASN A 29 1.62 6.89 -10.64
C ASN A 29 1.68 8.37 -10.22
N ARG A 30 2.92 8.87 -10.07
CA ARG A 30 3.23 10.29 -9.89
C ARG A 30 2.52 10.93 -8.69
N ASN A 31 2.65 10.31 -7.52
CA ASN A 31 2.14 10.80 -6.23
C ASN A 31 0.61 10.72 -6.10
N VAL A 32 0.11 9.50 -5.90
CA VAL A 32 -1.33 9.22 -5.70
C VAL A 32 -1.93 9.98 -4.52
N ALA A 33 -1.14 10.35 -3.50
CA ALA A 33 -1.64 11.14 -2.38
C ALA A 33 -2.12 12.53 -2.86
N ARG A 34 -1.30 13.19 -3.67
CA ARG A 34 -1.65 14.48 -4.29
C ARG A 34 -2.78 14.33 -5.31
N MET A 35 -2.77 13.29 -6.14
CA MET A 35 -3.84 13.05 -7.12
C MET A 35 -5.18 12.82 -6.42
N ALA A 36 -5.21 11.98 -5.39
CA ALA A 36 -6.41 11.68 -4.62
C ALA A 36 -6.93 12.92 -3.86
N ALA A 37 -6.04 13.73 -3.28
CA ALA A 37 -6.41 14.98 -2.61
C ALA A 37 -7.14 15.94 -3.55
N LEU A 38 -6.59 16.17 -4.74
CA LEU A 38 -7.20 17.02 -5.76
C LEU A 38 -8.54 16.47 -6.25
N LEU A 39 -8.61 15.17 -6.55
CA LEU A 39 -9.84 14.51 -6.99
C LEU A 39 -10.93 14.51 -5.90
N ALA A 40 -10.54 14.51 -4.61
CA ALA A 40 -11.44 14.63 -3.48
C ALA A 40 -11.97 16.06 -3.26
N GLY A 41 -11.41 17.06 -3.96
CA GLY A 41 -11.81 18.46 -3.84
C GLY A 41 -11.10 19.24 -2.73
N LEU A 42 -9.98 18.74 -2.20
CA LEU A 42 -9.16 19.53 -1.27
C LEU A 42 -8.58 20.77 -1.99
N PRO A 43 -8.33 21.87 -1.26
CA PRO A 43 -7.71 23.06 -1.83
C PRO A 43 -6.39 22.75 -2.52
N ILE A 44 -6.09 23.46 -3.61
CA ILE A 44 -4.88 23.24 -4.40
C ILE A 44 -3.59 23.43 -3.56
N ASP A 45 -3.64 24.26 -2.53
CA ASP A 45 -2.50 24.56 -1.66
C ASP A 45 -2.18 23.42 -0.67
N VAL A 46 -3.11 22.48 -0.44
CA VAL A 46 -2.87 21.31 0.42
C VAL A 46 -1.89 20.35 -0.29
N PRO A 47 -0.67 20.14 0.23
CA PRO A 47 0.28 19.23 -0.41
C PRO A 47 -0.13 17.77 -0.22
N GLY A 48 0.65 16.88 -0.83
CA GLY A 48 0.47 15.45 -0.65
C GLY A 48 1.76 14.72 -0.99
N VAL A 49 2.02 13.61 -0.31
CA VAL A 49 3.17 12.73 -0.57
C VAL A 49 2.77 11.25 -0.47
N THR A 50 3.20 10.48 -1.46
CA THR A 50 3.06 9.01 -1.44
C THR A 50 4.31 8.38 -0.84
N VAL A 51 4.12 7.54 0.18
CA VAL A 51 5.18 6.76 0.83
C VAL A 51 5.10 5.29 0.44
N ASN A 52 6.25 4.61 0.38
CA ASN A 52 6.31 3.19 0.03
C ASN A 52 7.20 2.42 1.02
N ARG A 53 6.54 1.57 1.82
CA ARG A 53 7.11 0.52 2.67
C ARG A 53 6.39 -0.81 2.38
N LEU A 54 6.13 -1.10 1.11
CA LEU A 54 5.40 -2.29 0.66
C LEU A 54 4.09 -2.49 1.47
N CYS A 55 3.88 -3.67 2.04
CA CYS A 55 2.70 -4.02 2.84
C CYS A 55 2.47 -3.09 4.05
N GLY A 56 3.51 -2.42 4.54
CA GLY A 56 3.45 -1.51 5.69
C GLY A 56 3.17 -0.04 5.35
N SER A 57 3.01 0.30 4.06
CA SER A 57 2.98 1.70 3.61
C SER A 57 1.88 2.54 4.25
N GLY A 58 0.67 1.99 4.39
CA GLY A 58 -0.45 2.72 5.00
C GLY A 58 -0.20 3.05 6.47
N LEU A 59 0.44 2.15 7.21
CA LEU A 59 0.78 2.40 8.61
C LEU A 59 1.99 3.34 8.74
N ASP A 60 2.94 3.29 7.82
CA ASP A 60 4.06 4.24 7.79
C ASP A 60 3.58 5.68 7.52
N ALA A 61 2.54 5.84 6.69
CA ALA A 61 1.89 7.13 6.48
C ALA A 61 1.32 7.70 7.79
N VAL A 62 0.58 6.88 8.56
CA VAL A 62 0.04 7.26 9.88
C VAL A 62 1.18 7.61 10.84
N GLY A 63 2.23 6.80 10.90
CA GLY A 63 3.39 7.06 11.74
C GLY A 63 4.13 8.36 11.35
N THR A 64 4.19 8.68 10.06
CA THR A 64 4.82 9.91 9.56
C THR A 64 4.01 11.14 9.94
N ALA A 65 2.69 11.11 9.76
CA ALA A 65 1.81 12.20 10.19
C ALA A 65 1.88 12.43 11.72
N ALA A 66 1.88 11.35 12.50
CA ALA A 66 2.02 11.43 13.96
C ALA A 66 3.36 12.07 14.39
N ARG A 67 4.46 11.81 13.66
CA ARG A 67 5.76 12.43 13.94
C ARG A 67 5.76 13.93 13.65
N ALA A 68 5.21 14.35 12.51
CA ALA A 68 5.10 15.76 12.14
C ALA A 68 4.26 16.56 13.15
N ILE A 69 3.10 16.01 13.56
CA ILE A 69 2.27 16.62 14.60
C ILE A 69 3.01 16.70 15.93
N ARG A 70 3.69 15.61 16.33
CA ARG A 70 4.46 15.58 17.59
C ARG A 70 5.64 16.58 17.57
N ALA A 71 6.24 16.81 16.41
CA ALA A 71 7.32 17.77 16.23
C ALA A 71 6.84 19.23 16.26
N GLY A 72 5.51 19.46 16.19
CA GLY A 72 4.93 20.81 16.07
C GLY A 72 5.06 21.40 14.67
N GLU A 73 5.33 20.57 13.66
CA GLU A 73 5.45 20.99 12.26
C GLU A 73 4.10 21.00 11.53
N ALA A 74 3.10 20.30 12.10
CA ALA A 74 1.74 20.27 11.59
C ALA A 74 0.71 20.18 12.74
N GLY A 75 -0.46 20.79 12.57
CA GLY A 75 -1.63 20.66 13.42
C GLY A 75 -2.73 19.77 12.85
N LEU A 76 -2.85 19.64 11.52
CA LEU A 76 -3.89 18.82 10.88
C LEU A 76 -3.36 18.14 9.61
N MET A 77 -3.47 16.81 9.56
CA MET A 77 -2.98 15.99 8.46
C MET A 77 -3.97 14.87 8.12
N ILE A 78 -3.92 14.40 6.87
CA ILE A 78 -4.63 13.19 6.43
C ILE A 78 -3.60 12.09 6.17
N ALA A 79 -3.81 10.92 6.77
CA ALA A 79 -2.97 9.75 6.56
C ALA A 79 -3.80 8.54 6.16
N GLY A 80 -3.26 7.71 5.27
CA GLY A 80 -3.96 6.50 4.82
C GLY A 80 -3.12 5.67 3.84
N GLY A 81 -3.79 4.87 3.02
CA GLY A 81 -3.16 4.12 1.96
C GLY A 81 -4.17 3.66 0.91
N VAL A 82 -3.67 3.35 -0.27
CA VAL A 82 -4.46 2.85 -1.39
C VAL A 82 -3.65 1.84 -2.19
N GLU A 83 -4.32 0.83 -2.72
CA GLU A 83 -3.74 -0.14 -3.63
C GLU A 83 -4.83 -0.63 -4.58
N SER A 84 -4.49 -0.79 -5.86
CA SER A 84 -5.37 -1.42 -6.85
C SER A 84 -4.64 -2.52 -7.58
N MET A 85 -4.52 -3.68 -6.94
CA MET A 85 -3.85 -4.85 -7.52
C MET A 85 -4.52 -5.30 -8.83
N SER A 86 -5.85 -5.19 -8.93
CA SER A 86 -6.58 -5.54 -10.16
C SER A 86 -6.25 -4.66 -11.37
N ARG A 87 -5.72 -3.45 -11.14
CA ARG A 87 -5.36 -2.47 -12.19
C ARG A 87 -3.86 -2.22 -12.27
N ALA A 88 -3.06 -3.05 -11.61
CA ALA A 88 -1.62 -3.00 -11.70
C ALA A 88 -1.17 -3.28 -13.15
N PRO A 89 -0.34 -2.40 -13.77
CA PRO A 89 0.01 -2.55 -15.17
C PRO A 89 1.13 -3.59 -15.37
N PHE A 90 1.44 -3.86 -16.63
CA PHE A 90 2.71 -4.45 -17.00
C PHE A 90 3.81 -3.38 -17.15
N VAL A 91 5.05 -3.76 -16.91
CA VAL A 91 6.25 -2.91 -17.08
C VAL A 91 7.30 -3.59 -17.93
N MET A 92 8.02 -2.80 -18.73
CA MET A 92 9.03 -3.26 -19.69
C MET A 92 10.34 -2.49 -19.49
N PRO A 93 11.52 -3.14 -19.52
CA PRO A 93 12.79 -2.44 -19.48
C PRO A 93 12.98 -1.61 -20.74
N LYS A 94 13.67 -0.47 -20.61
CA LYS A 94 14.13 0.27 -21.79
C LYS A 94 15.17 -0.57 -22.55
N ALA A 95 15.22 -0.40 -23.87
CA ALA A 95 16.28 -0.99 -24.67
C ALA A 95 17.65 -0.38 -24.29
N GLU A 96 18.67 -1.23 -24.13
CA GLU A 96 20.04 -0.80 -23.80
C GLU A 96 20.87 -0.45 -25.04
N SER A 97 20.41 -0.84 -26.23
CA SER A 97 21.05 -0.53 -27.51
C SER A 97 20.01 -0.34 -28.62
N ALA A 98 20.37 0.41 -29.67
CA ALA A 98 19.56 0.48 -30.88
C ALA A 98 19.34 -0.92 -31.48
N PHE A 99 18.13 -1.18 -31.98
CA PHE A 99 17.73 -2.47 -32.54
C PHE A 99 17.94 -3.69 -31.61
N SER A 100 17.91 -3.47 -30.28
CA SER A 100 17.97 -4.56 -29.30
C SER A 100 16.87 -5.59 -29.53
N ARG A 101 17.23 -6.86 -29.41
CA ARG A 101 16.31 -8.00 -29.46
C ARG A 101 15.92 -8.52 -28.08
N SER A 102 16.51 -7.97 -27.03
CA SER A 102 16.18 -8.30 -25.65
C SER A 102 14.86 -7.62 -25.29
N ASN A 103 13.84 -8.43 -24.99
CA ASN A 103 12.52 -7.95 -24.60
C ASN A 103 12.05 -8.72 -23.36
N ALA A 104 11.39 -8.02 -22.44
CA ALA A 104 10.78 -8.59 -21.24
C ALA A 104 9.56 -7.77 -20.84
N VAL A 105 8.56 -8.43 -20.26
CA VAL A 105 7.37 -7.78 -19.71
C VAL A 105 7.14 -8.39 -18.33
N TYR A 106 6.97 -7.54 -17.32
CA TYR A 106 6.73 -7.97 -15.94
C TYR A 106 5.38 -7.51 -15.47
N ASP A 107 4.66 -8.39 -14.78
CA ASP A 107 3.45 -8.07 -14.05
C ASP A 107 3.81 -7.28 -12.79
N THR A 108 3.11 -6.17 -12.53
CA THR A 108 3.31 -5.40 -11.30
C THR A 108 2.32 -5.72 -10.19
N THR A 109 1.34 -6.59 -10.44
CA THR A 109 0.30 -7.01 -9.49
C THR A 109 0.90 -7.42 -8.15
N ILE A 110 1.93 -8.28 -8.16
CA ILE A 110 2.66 -8.66 -6.95
C ILE A 110 4.01 -9.28 -7.28
N GLY A 111 4.94 -9.24 -6.32
CA GLY A 111 6.15 -10.06 -6.34
C GLY A 111 7.36 -9.42 -7.00
N TRP A 112 8.42 -10.22 -7.10
CA TRP A 112 9.73 -9.81 -7.62
C TRP A 112 9.68 -9.54 -9.12
N ARG A 113 10.25 -8.40 -9.52
CA ARG A 113 10.39 -7.97 -10.91
C ARG A 113 11.68 -7.17 -11.06
N PHE A 114 12.26 -7.13 -12.26
CA PHE A 114 13.59 -6.52 -12.50
C PHE A 114 14.64 -6.97 -11.47
N VAL A 115 14.69 -8.28 -11.21
CA VAL A 115 15.50 -8.85 -10.12
C VAL A 115 16.98 -8.51 -10.28
N ASN A 116 17.54 -7.88 -9.24
CA ASN A 116 18.97 -7.66 -9.14
C ASN A 116 19.69 -8.97 -8.82
N LYS A 117 20.74 -9.31 -9.60
CA LYS A 117 21.53 -10.53 -9.43
C LYS A 117 22.19 -10.63 -8.05
N LEU A 118 22.67 -9.52 -7.49
CA LEU A 118 23.27 -9.50 -6.15
C LEU A 118 22.23 -9.75 -5.06
N MET A 119 21.01 -9.22 -5.21
CA MET A 119 19.92 -9.49 -4.27
C MET A 119 19.62 -10.99 -4.20
N LYS A 120 19.43 -11.62 -5.37
CA LYS A 120 19.22 -13.07 -5.45
C LYS A 120 20.38 -13.88 -4.85
N ALA A 121 21.63 -13.47 -5.11
CA ALA A 121 22.80 -14.20 -4.62
C ALA A 121 23.02 -14.08 -3.11
N GLN A 122 22.71 -12.92 -2.50
CA GLN A 122 23.00 -12.66 -1.09
C GLN A 122 21.84 -13.01 -0.16
N TYR A 123 20.61 -12.78 -0.59
CA TYR A 123 19.43 -12.84 0.29
C TYR A 123 18.28 -13.68 -0.28
N GLY A 124 18.41 -14.21 -1.50
CA GLY A 124 17.32 -14.87 -2.20
C GLY A 124 16.33 -13.88 -2.83
N VAL A 125 15.33 -14.43 -3.49
CA VAL A 125 14.18 -13.68 -4.06
C VAL A 125 12.92 -14.52 -3.92
N ASP A 126 12.78 -15.14 -2.76
CA ASP A 126 11.65 -15.99 -2.42
C ASP A 126 10.35 -15.18 -2.56
N ALA A 127 9.37 -15.78 -3.20
CA ALA A 127 8.03 -15.25 -3.23
C ALA A 127 7.43 -15.25 -1.81
N MET A 128 6.43 -14.40 -1.58
CA MET A 128 5.78 -14.32 -0.26
C MET A 128 5.25 -15.67 0.25
N PRO A 129 4.64 -16.55 -0.58
CA PRO A 129 4.27 -17.90 -0.14
C PRO A 129 5.47 -18.75 0.29
N GLU A 130 6.61 -18.66 -0.40
CA GLU A 130 7.83 -19.39 -0.03
C GLU A 130 8.38 -18.90 1.32
N THR A 131 8.35 -17.59 1.58
CA THR A 131 8.74 -17.06 2.89
C THR A 131 7.78 -17.51 4.00
N ALA A 132 6.49 -17.67 3.71
CA ALA A 132 5.51 -18.21 4.66
C ALA A 132 5.79 -19.69 4.97
N GLU A 133 6.13 -20.50 3.97
CA GLU A 133 6.57 -21.89 4.17
C GLU A 133 7.87 -21.99 4.96
N ASN A 134 8.82 -21.08 4.72
CA ASN A 134 10.05 -21.00 5.52
C ASN A 134 9.72 -20.76 7.00
N VAL A 135 8.83 -19.80 7.30
CA VAL A 135 8.36 -19.56 8.68
C VAL A 135 7.64 -20.78 9.25
N ALA A 136 6.75 -21.41 8.48
CA ALA A 136 6.01 -22.58 8.94
C ALA A 136 6.95 -23.74 9.30
N ARG A 137 7.94 -24.02 8.45
CA ARG A 137 8.95 -25.04 8.69
C ARG A 137 9.83 -24.69 9.89
N ASP A 138 10.38 -23.48 9.94
CA ASP A 138 11.39 -23.08 10.93
C ASP A 138 10.78 -23.00 12.35
N PHE A 139 9.49 -22.71 12.46
CA PHE A 139 8.76 -22.63 13.73
C PHE A 139 7.83 -23.82 14.01
N GLY A 140 7.81 -24.85 13.14
CA GLY A 140 6.97 -26.03 13.32
C GLY A 140 5.46 -25.74 13.34
N ILE A 141 4.98 -24.89 12.43
CA ILE A 141 3.57 -24.50 12.33
C ILE A 141 2.83 -25.48 11.42
N GLU A 142 2.17 -26.45 12.04
CA GLU A 142 1.39 -27.50 11.37
C GLU A 142 0.31 -26.94 10.45
N ARG A 143 0.05 -27.66 9.35
CA ARG A 143 -1.00 -27.31 8.37
C ARG A 143 -2.37 -27.14 9.02
N GLU A 144 -2.74 -28.03 9.94
CA GLU A 144 -4.02 -27.96 10.64
C GLU A 144 -4.12 -26.71 11.53
N ALA A 145 -3.00 -26.19 12.05
CA ALA A 145 -2.98 -24.95 12.81
C ALA A 145 -3.23 -23.74 11.90
N GLN A 146 -2.59 -23.72 10.73
CA GLN A 146 -2.81 -22.68 9.72
C GLN A 146 -4.28 -22.68 9.25
N ASP A 147 -4.84 -23.86 8.96
CA ASP A 147 -6.25 -24.00 8.54
C ASP A 147 -7.24 -23.58 9.64
N ARG A 148 -6.96 -23.93 10.91
CA ARG A 148 -7.77 -23.47 12.05
C ARG A 148 -7.77 -21.95 12.17
N MET A 149 -6.62 -21.30 11.97
CA MET A 149 -6.52 -19.84 11.98
C MET A 149 -7.32 -19.23 10.82
N ALA A 150 -7.21 -19.79 9.62
CA ALA A 150 -7.93 -19.32 8.44
C ALA A 150 -9.46 -19.45 8.61
N LEU A 151 -9.94 -20.60 9.10
CA LEU A 151 -11.37 -20.81 9.40
C LEU A 151 -11.86 -19.82 10.45
N ALA A 152 -11.11 -19.66 11.54
CA ALA A 152 -11.47 -18.71 12.60
C ALA A 152 -11.53 -17.26 12.06
N SER A 153 -10.62 -16.88 11.16
CA SER A 153 -10.64 -15.56 10.50
C SER A 153 -11.93 -15.37 9.68
N GLN A 154 -12.27 -16.33 8.82
CA GLN A 154 -13.48 -16.28 7.98
C GLN A 154 -14.77 -16.23 8.82
N THR A 155 -14.88 -17.08 9.85
CA THR A 155 -16.04 -17.09 10.74
C THR A 155 -16.20 -15.76 11.48
N LYS A 156 -15.11 -15.19 11.99
CA LYS A 156 -15.14 -13.88 12.67
C LYS A 156 -15.53 -12.75 11.72
N ALA A 157 -14.99 -12.74 10.50
CA ALA A 157 -15.30 -11.73 9.49
C ALA A 157 -16.78 -11.77 9.10
N LEU A 158 -17.33 -12.97 8.83
CA LEU A 158 -18.75 -13.14 8.53
C LEU A 158 -19.64 -12.66 9.67
N ALA A 159 -19.32 -13.04 10.92
CA ALA A 159 -20.07 -12.61 12.09
C ALA A 159 -20.01 -11.09 12.29
N ALA A 160 -18.86 -10.46 12.03
CA ALA A 160 -18.69 -9.01 12.09
C ALA A 160 -19.51 -8.29 11.01
N GLN A 161 -19.55 -8.83 9.79
CA GLN A 161 -20.37 -8.31 8.71
C GLN A 161 -21.87 -8.41 9.02
N GLN A 162 -22.34 -9.58 9.47
CA GLN A 162 -23.76 -9.81 9.75
C GLN A 162 -24.32 -8.92 10.87
N ARG A 163 -23.47 -8.50 11.82
CA ARG A 163 -23.85 -7.58 12.91
C ARG A 163 -23.63 -6.10 12.57
N GLY A 164 -23.28 -5.76 11.34
CA GLY A 164 -23.05 -4.38 10.90
C GLY A 164 -21.81 -3.72 11.52
N PHE A 165 -20.81 -4.51 11.94
CA PHE A 165 -19.62 -3.95 12.60
C PHE A 165 -18.84 -3.01 11.65
N PHE A 166 -18.72 -3.39 10.38
CA PHE A 166 -17.95 -2.64 9.37
C PHE A 166 -18.67 -1.41 8.82
N ASP A 167 -19.97 -1.24 9.07
CA ASP A 167 -20.79 -0.13 8.53
C ASP A 167 -20.29 1.25 8.97
N ARG A 168 -19.52 1.32 10.07
CA ARG A 168 -18.93 2.57 10.58
C ARG A 168 -17.62 2.93 9.90
N GLU A 169 -16.99 1.96 9.25
CA GLU A 169 -15.65 2.06 8.65
C GLU A 169 -15.68 2.10 7.12
N ILE A 170 -16.86 1.90 6.51
CA ILE A 170 -17.12 1.91 5.05
C ILE A 170 -17.96 3.12 4.66
#